data_AF-A0A3D5FQN1-F1
#
_entry.id   AF-A0A3D5FQN1-F1
#
_cell.length_a   1.000
_cell.length_b   1.000
_cell.length_c   1.000
_cell.angle_alpha   90.00
_cell.angle_beta   90.00
_cell.angle_gamma   90.00
#
_symmetry.space_group_name_H-M   'P 1'
#
loop_
_entity.id
_entity.type
_entity.pdbx_description
1 polymer ?
#
loop_
_entity_poly.entity_id
_entity_poly.type
_entity_poly.pdbx_seq_one_letter_code
_entity_poly.pdbx_strand_id
1 'polypeptide(L)'
;MTYSQTKPVLLNDDQMRNYITDGYIKLDYSVPAEVHEAIAVKLDRMLELGPNLGNNVLPHAPEFRHILNAPEVRGALVSLLGSDYIEHPHRYCHNMAPFDKPPEDIAAAVGQRSHQDSYTPMARPRQHYPRYARIIYYPRDTPVLHGPTHVTPGTQFNKRVTEEDRAMAMPMEGPAGSLWITHFDVVHAAGVNLSDATRHMIKFIYIRRTEPQAPSWNCDSERWQNPANVEASYDNEVAWSHMWDWMCGKSDRCESFRSAAANDADVSELTAALSDEDVHGSLAAIRQLAVPKPAAAGEAVSALVELLNKDHQAVRAAATYALATIGEAAIDTLVTRVKEAGSAGWEDGAQATWNEGTVHLLDEAHALAGMGAPAVCALIELLDSTDEWTRINAAFALGEIESAAA
;
A
#
# COMPACT_ATOMS: atom_id res chain seq x y z
N MET A 1 -28.78 19.73 2.16
CA MET A 1 -27.91 20.10 1.03
C MET A 1 -27.37 18.82 0.41
N THR A 2 -27.38 18.68 -0.91
CA THR A 2 -26.74 17.53 -1.57
C THR A 2 -25.23 17.73 -1.61
N TYR A 3 -24.48 16.98 -0.80
CA TYR A 3 -23.01 17.04 -0.69
C TYR A 3 -22.25 16.89 -2.03
N SER A 4 -22.91 16.45 -3.10
CA SER A 4 -22.32 16.38 -4.45
C SER A 4 -21.91 17.74 -5.05
N GLN A 5 -22.41 18.88 -4.55
CA GLN A 5 -22.11 20.21 -5.11
C GLN A 5 -21.10 21.03 -4.32
N THR A 6 -20.71 20.59 -3.12
CA THR A 6 -19.71 21.27 -2.29
C THR A 6 -18.30 20.95 -2.79
N LYS A 7 -17.40 21.94 -2.85
CA LYS A 7 -16.00 21.76 -3.28
C LYS A 7 -15.30 20.71 -2.39
N PRO A 8 -14.45 19.81 -2.94
CA PRO A 8 -13.71 18.86 -2.11
C PRO A 8 -12.74 19.59 -1.17
N VAL A 9 -12.55 19.05 0.04
CA VAL A 9 -11.53 19.49 1.00
C VAL A 9 -10.36 18.51 0.88
N LEU A 10 -9.30 18.96 0.20
CA LEU A 10 -8.13 18.14 -0.12
C LEU A 10 -7.27 17.88 1.12
N LEU A 11 -6.51 16.79 1.10
CA LEU A 11 -5.47 16.53 2.10
C LEU A 11 -4.36 17.57 2.00
N ASN A 12 -3.64 17.79 3.10
CA ASN A 12 -2.40 18.55 3.12
C ASN A 12 -1.17 17.63 2.99
N ASP A 13 0.03 18.22 2.93
CA ASP A 13 1.28 17.48 2.81
C ASP A 13 1.50 16.45 3.92
N ASP A 14 1.21 16.80 5.18
CA ASP A 14 1.43 15.90 6.32
C ASP A 14 0.48 14.69 6.26
N GLN A 15 -0.79 14.90 5.92
CA GLN A 15 -1.75 13.82 5.71
C GLN A 15 -1.33 12.88 4.56
N MET A 16 -0.78 13.44 3.48
CA MET A 16 -0.25 12.64 2.37
C MET A 16 1.00 11.83 2.80
N ARG A 17 1.92 12.46 3.55
CA ARG A 17 3.11 11.79 4.08
C ARG A 17 2.75 10.64 5.01
N ASN A 18 1.84 10.87 5.96
CA ASN A 18 1.34 9.82 6.86
C ASN A 18 0.69 8.67 6.10
N TYR A 19 -0.11 8.95 5.07
CA TYR A 19 -0.68 7.88 4.25
C TYR A 19 0.41 7.07 3.52
N ILE A 20 1.46 7.72 2.99
CA ILE A 20 2.57 7.07 2.30
C ILE A 20 3.42 6.22 3.26
N THR A 21 3.68 6.71 4.48
CA THR A 21 4.47 5.98 5.48
C THR A 21 3.68 4.81 6.06
N ASP A 22 2.47 5.08 6.53
CA ASP A 22 1.70 4.16 7.37
C ASP A 22 0.75 3.27 6.55
N GLY A 23 0.47 3.64 5.30
CA GLY A 23 -0.42 2.90 4.41
C GLY A 23 -1.91 3.11 4.71
N TYR A 24 -2.26 4.05 5.60
CA TYR A 24 -3.64 4.40 5.90
C TYR A 24 -3.77 5.79 6.53
N ILE A 25 -5.00 6.32 6.56
CA ILE A 25 -5.32 7.60 7.21
C ILE A 25 -6.74 7.56 7.77
N LYS A 26 -6.94 8.10 8.98
CA LYS A 26 -8.26 8.38 9.56
C LYS A 26 -8.76 9.74 9.07
N LEU A 27 -10.03 9.82 8.68
CA LEU A 27 -10.63 11.07 8.23
C LEU A 27 -11.61 11.61 9.28
N ASP A 28 -11.45 12.89 9.59
CA ASP A 28 -12.49 13.69 10.21
C ASP A 28 -13.33 14.34 9.10
N TYR A 29 -14.65 14.23 9.19
CA TYR A 29 -15.56 14.74 8.19
C TYR A 29 -16.91 15.12 8.79
N SER A 30 -17.54 16.12 8.19
CA SER A 30 -18.71 16.77 8.79
C SER A 30 -20.02 16.18 8.24
N VAL A 31 -20.45 15.05 8.79
CA VAL A 31 -21.77 14.48 8.53
C VAL A 31 -22.58 14.37 9.83
N PRO A 32 -23.87 14.76 9.84
CA PRO A 32 -24.70 14.68 11.05
C PRO A 32 -24.85 13.25 11.58
N ALA A 33 -24.86 13.11 12.91
CA ALA A 33 -24.93 11.81 13.60
C ALA A 33 -26.16 10.98 13.20
N GLU A 34 -27.29 11.64 12.90
CA GLU A 34 -28.51 10.97 12.44
C GLU A 34 -28.34 10.20 11.13
N VAL A 35 -27.37 10.57 10.29
CA VAL A 35 -27.06 9.84 9.05
C VAL A 35 -26.40 8.49 9.37
N HIS A 36 -25.45 8.49 10.32
CA HIS A 36 -24.80 7.25 10.76
C HIS A 36 -25.80 6.30 11.41
N GLU A 37 -26.68 6.82 12.27
CA GLU A 37 -27.74 6.03 12.90
C GLU A 37 -28.75 5.50 11.86
N ALA A 38 -29.17 6.30 10.88
CA ALA A 38 -30.06 5.85 9.82
C ALA A 38 -29.44 4.71 8.99
N ILE A 39 -28.13 4.77 8.71
CA ILE A 39 -27.40 3.67 8.07
C ILE A 39 -27.41 2.45 8.98
N ALA A 40 -27.07 2.61 10.25
CA ALA A 40 -26.97 1.51 11.21
C ALA A 40 -28.29 0.73 11.33
N VAL A 41 -29.41 1.44 11.56
CA VAL A 41 -30.76 0.84 11.65
C VAL A 41 -31.12 0.06 10.38
N LYS A 42 -30.76 0.57 9.21
CA LYS A 42 -31.01 -0.15 7.95
C LYS A 42 -30.16 -1.40 7.83
N LEU A 43 -28.91 -1.38 8.26
CA LEU A 43 -28.05 -2.57 8.23
C LEU A 43 -28.50 -3.64 9.24
N ASP A 44 -29.00 -3.24 10.41
CA ASP A 44 -29.65 -4.16 11.34
C ASP A 44 -30.87 -4.80 10.67
N ARG A 45 -31.74 -3.97 10.07
CA ARG A 45 -32.94 -4.43 9.36
C ARG A 45 -32.62 -5.34 8.18
N MET A 46 -31.47 -5.15 7.51
CA MET A 46 -31.00 -6.04 6.45
C MET A 46 -30.84 -7.47 6.97
N LEU A 47 -30.19 -7.64 8.12
CA LEU A 47 -29.93 -8.95 8.73
C LEU A 47 -31.18 -9.59 9.32
N GLU A 48 -32.13 -8.80 9.81
CA GLU A 48 -33.44 -9.31 10.24
C GLU A 48 -34.26 -9.89 9.08
N LEU A 49 -34.14 -9.29 7.89
CA LEU A 49 -34.94 -9.66 6.72
C LEU A 49 -34.35 -10.81 5.91
N GLY A 50 -33.06 -11.09 6.05
CA GLY A 50 -32.41 -12.15 5.30
C GLY A 50 -30.88 -12.08 5.30
N PRO A 51 -30.23 -12.76 4.33
CA PRO A 51 -28.79 -12.76 4.24
C PRO A 51 -28.23 -11.39 3.83
N ASN A 52 -26.92 -11.24 4.00
CA ASN A 52 -26.19 -10.06 3.53
C ASN A 52 -26.45 -9.79 2.04
N LEU A 53 -26.70 -8.53 1.69
CA LEU A 53 -26.99 -8.10 0.32
C LEU A 53 -25.75 -8.02 -0.60
N GLY A 54 -24.58 -8.32 -0.07
CA GLY A 54 -23.30 -8.23 -0.77
C GLY A 54 -23.05 -6.83 -1.32
N ASN A 55 -22.73 -6.75 -2.62
CA ASN A 55 -22.43 -5.48 -3.31
C ASN A 55 -23.65 -4.54 -3.49
N ASN A 56 -24.85 -4.96 -3.05
CA ASN A 56 -26.08 -4.18 -3.13
C ASN A 56 -26.40 -3.41 -1.83
N VAL A 57 -25.42 -3.19 -0.95
CA VAL A 57 -25.61 -2.43 0.29
C VAL A 57 -25.97 -0.95 0.05
N LEU A 58 -25.45 -0.33 -1.02
CA LEU A 58 -25.72 1.09 -1.33
C LEU A 58 -27.20 1.39 -1.63
N PRO A 59 -27.89 0.63 -2.51
CA PRO A 59 -29.33 0.80 -2.71
C PRO A 59 -30.17 0.60 -1.44
N HIS A 60 -29.72 -0.25 -0.51
CA HIS A 60 -30.43 -0.52 0.74
C HIS A 60 -30.37 0.65 1.73
N ALA A 61 -29.21 1.29 1.84
CA ALA A 61 -29.00 2.48 2.66
C ALA A 61 -28.44 3.64 1.80
N PRO A 62 -29.30 4.37 1.05
CA PRO A 62 -28.86 5.45 0.17
C PRO A 62 -28.13 6.59 0.90
N GLU A 63 -28.30 6.69 2.22
CA GLU A 63 -27.61 7.63 3.11
C GLU A 63 -26.09 7.52 3.05
N PHE A 64 -25.53 6.38 2.65
CA PHE A 64 -24.09 6.27 2.37
C PHE A 64 -23.62 7.35 1.39
N ARG A 65 -24.47 7.82 0.47
CA ARG A 65 -24.12 8.90 -0.45
C ARG A 65 -23.86 10.23 0.26
N HIS A 66 -24.35 10.46 1.48
CA HIS A 66 -23.96 11.63 2.27
C HIS A 66 -22.51 11.50 2.78
N ILE A 67 -22.11 10.30 3.20
CA ILE A 67 -20.75 9.97 3.65
C ILE A 67 -19.77 10.06 2.47
N LEU A 68 -20.03 9.28 1.41
CA LEU A 68 -19.10 9.14 0.29
C LEU A 68 -18.93 10.42 -0.54
N ASN A 69 -19.91 11.33 -0.47
CA ASN A 69 -19.82 12.64 -1.14
C ASN A 69 -19.45 13.78 -0.19
N ALA A 70 -19.22 13.52 1.10
CA ALA A 70 -18.75 14.54 2.03
C ALA A 70 -17.48 15.20 1.46
N PRO A 71 -17.34 16.55 1.55
CA PRO A 71 -16.21 17.29 0.99
C PRO A 71 -14.84 16.70 1.34
N GLU A 72 -14.67 16.27 2.59
CA GLU A 72 -13.44 15.75 3.18
C GLU A 72 -13.15 14.34 2.65
N VAL A 73 -14.17 13.45 2.61
CA VAL A 73 -14.02 12.09 2.05
C VAL A 73 -13.70 12.16 0.55
N ARG A 74 -14.44 12.99 -0.19
CA ARG A 74 -14.21 13.17 -1.63
C ARG A 74 -12.85 13.80 -1.89
N GLY A 75 -12.47 14.81 -1.11
CA GLY A 75 -11.18 15.47 -1.26
C GLY A 75 -10.01 14.55 -0.93
N ALA A 76 -10.14 13.69 0.07
CA ALA A 76 -9.14 12.65 0.34
C ALA A 76 -8.99 11.64 -0.80
N LEU A 77 -10.10 11.17 -1.39
CA LEU A 77 -10.03 10.31 -2.58
C LEU A 77 -9.38 11.02 -3.78
N VAL A 78 -9.68 12.31 -4.01
CA VAL A 78 -9.03 13.12 -5.05
C VAL A 78 -7.53 13.27 -4.79
N SER A 79 -7.13 13.53 -3.55
CA SER A 79 -5.74 13.65 -3.14
C SER A 79 -4.96 12.35 -3.35
N LEU A 80 -5.57 11.20 -3.05
CA LEU A 80 -4.90 9.90 -3.10
C LEU A 80 -4.93 9.22 -4.48
N LEU A 81 -6.01 9.42 -5.25
CA LEU A 81 -6.27 8.66 -6.49
C LEU A 81 -6.45 9.54 -7.74
N GLY A 82 -6.40 10.87 -7.61
CA GLY A 82 -6.66 11.81 -8.69
C GLY A 82 -8.14 12.19 -8.82
N SER A 83 -8.41 13.32 -9.50
CA SER A 83 -9.77 13.90 -9.59
C SER A 83 -10.81 13.05 -10.31
N ASP A 84 -10.35 12.01 -11.00
CA ASP A 84 -11.10 11.18 -11.90
C ASP A 84 -11.10 9.70 -11.51
N TYR A 85 -10.86 9.44 -10.23
CA TYR A 85 -10.98 8.12 -9.63
C TYR A 85 -12.35 7.47 -9.94
N ILE A 86 -12.36 6.14 -9.93
CA ILE A 86 -13.55 5.34 -10.18
C ILE A 86 -13.97 4.67 -8.87
N GLU A 87 -15.26 4.77 -8.51
CA GLU A 87 -15.87 3.94 -7.46
C GLU A 87 -15.99 2.50 -7.99
N HIS A 88 -15.16 1.58 -7.48
CA HIS A 88 -15.19 0.19 -7.88
C HIS A 88 -16.55 -0.43 -7.50
N PRO A 89 -17.14 -1.34 -8.30
CA PRO A 89 -18.41 -1.99 -7.97
C PRO A 89 -18.45 -2.78 -6.65
N HIS A 90 -17.30 -2.99 -6.01
CA HIS A 90 -17.18 -3.81 -4.82
C HIS A 90 -17.38 -2.92 -3.59
N ARG A 91 -18.44 -3.23 -2.86
CA ARG A 91 -18.92 -2.47 -1.71
C ARG A 91 -19.64 -3.42 -0.79
N TYR A 92 -18.97 -3.89 0.25
CA TYR A 92 -19.44 -5.02 1.03
C TYR A 92 -19.60 -4.64 2.49
N CYS A 93 -20.74 -4.99 3.08
CA CYS A 93 -20.94 -4.87 4.52
C CYS A 93 -20.37 -6.11 5.21
N HIS A 94 -19.20 -6.00 5.78
CA HIS A 94 -18.60 -7.05 6.61
C HIS A 94 -19.25 -7.03 7.99
N ASN A 95 -20.18 -7.95 8.19
CA ASN A 95 -20.84 -8.15 9.49
C ASN A 95 -20.02 -9.10 10.34
N MET A 96 -19.95 -8.82 11.63
CA MET A 96 -19.38 -9.75 12.61
C MET A 96 -20.35 -9.93 13.76
N ALA A 97 -20.93 -11.12 13.83
CA ALA A 97 -21.75 -11.52 14.95
C ALA A 97 -20.89 -11.65 16.23
N PRO A 98 -21.50 -11.55 17.41
CA PRO A 98 -20.88 -11.96 18.67
C PRO A 98 -20.25 -13.35 18.57
N PHE A 99 -19.08 -13.53 19.18
CA PHE A 99 -18.46 -14.85 19.29
C PHE A 99 -19.15 -15.67 20.39
N ASP A 100 -19.72 -16.83 20.03
CA ASP A 100 -20.36 -17.75 21.00
C ASP A 100 -19.37 -18.20 22.09
N LYS A 101 -18.13 -18.47 21.69
CA LYS A 101 -17.01 -18.76 22.59
C LYS A 101 -15.84 -17.85 22.23
N PRO A 102 -15.55 -16.82 23.05
CA PRO A 102 -14.37 -16.00 22.88
C PRO A 102 -13.08 -16.85 22.82
N PRO A 103 -12.14 -16.54 21.93
CA PRO A 103 -10.84 -17.19 21.93
C PRO A 103 -10.07 -16.85 23.22
N GLU A 104 -9.26 -17.78 23.71
CA GLU A 104 -8.43 -17.58 24.91
C GLU A 104 -7.35 -16.51 24.68
N ASP A 105 -6.80 -16.48 23.47
CA ASP A 105 -5.87 -15.46 23.01
C ASP A 105 -6.51 -14.63 21.89
N ILE A 106 -6.98 -13.43 22.25
CA ILE A 106 -7.60 -12.50 21.31
C ILE A 106 -6.59 -12.02 20.27
N ALA A 107 -5.35 -11.72 20.68
CA ALA A 107 -4.33 -11.18 19.80
C ALA A 107 -3.94 -12.21 18.74
N ALA A 108 -3.69 -13.46 19.14
CA ALA A 108 -3.41 -14.54 18.20
C ALA A 108 -4.61 -14.79 17.25
N ALA A 109 -5.85 -14.72 17.76
CA ALA A 109 -7.03 -14.89 16.92
C ALA A 109 -7.17 -13.77 15.88
N VAL A 110 -6.89 -12.51 16.23
CA VAL A 110 -6.84 -11.40 15.27
C VAL A 110 -5.69 -11.62 14.28
N GLY A 111 -4.50 -11.94 14.78
CA GLY A 111 -3.31 -12.24 14.00
C GLY A 111 -3.58 -13.27 12.90
N GLN A 112 -4.24 -14.39 13.23
CA GLN A 112 -4.61 -15.44 12.26
C GLN A 112 -5.58 -14.98 11.16
N ARG A 113 -6.31 -13.87 11.36
CA ARG A 113 -7.19 -13.26 10.36
C ARG A 113 -6.52 -12.16 9.54
N SER A 114 -5.24 -11.89 9.79
CA SER A 114 -4.45 -10.93 9.01
C SER A 114 -4.22 -11.46 7.61
N HIS A 115 -4.51 -10.62 6.63
CA HIS A 115 -4.39 -10.91 5.20
C HIS A 115 -4.16 -9.60 4.42
N GLN A 116 -3.83 -9.73 3.14
CA GLN A 116 -3.85 -8.63 2.17
C GLN A 116 -4.94 -8.92 1.14
N ASP A 117 -5.80 -7.94 0.83
CA ASP A 117 -6.95 -8.17 -0.05
C ASP A 117 -6.54 -8.69 -1.43
N SER A 118 -7.33 -9.58 -2.02
CA SER A 118 -7.21 -9.99 -3.43
C SER A 118 -8.50 -9.74 -4.19
N TYR A 119 -8.44 -9.81 -5.52
CA TYR A 119 -9.63 -9.72 -6.36
C TYR A 119 -10.03 -11.12 -6.85
N THR A 120 -11.23 -11.56 -6.51
CA THR A 120 -11.79 -12.83 -7.00
C THR A 120 -12.60 -12.57 -8.27
N PRO A 121 -12.50 -13.38 -9.35
CA PRO A 121 -11.77 -14.65 -9.47
C PRO A 121 -10.35 -14.55 -10.06
N MET A 122 -9.85 -13.35 -10.40
CA MET A 122 -8.58 -13.19 -11.10
C MET A 122 -7.53 -12.51 -10.23
N ALA A 123 -6.38 -13.16 -10.10
CA ALA A 123 -5.24 -12.53 -9.45
C ALA A 123 -4.77 -11.30 -10.21
N ARG A 124 -4.36 -10.30 -9.42
CA ARG A 124 -3.70 -9.10 -9.90
C ARG A 124 -2.27 -9.05 -9.36
N PRO A 125 -1.35 -8.39 -10.08
CA PRO A 125 -0.14 -7.83 -9.50
C PRO A 125 -0.43 -7.07 -8.20
N ARG A 126 0.34 -7.31 -7.14
CA ARG A 126 0.44 -6.34 -6.04
C ARG A 126 1.07 -5.06 -6.57
N GLN A 127 0.59 -3.91 -6.11
CA GLN A 127 1.05 -2.61 -6.61
C GLN A 127 1.50 -1.76 -5.44
N HIS A 128 2.74 -1.27 -5.48
CA HIS A 128 3.26 -0.38 -4.43
C HIS A 128 2.70 1.04 -4.54
N TYR A 129 2.36 1.49 -5.75
CA TYR A 129 1.72 2.79 -5.95
C TYR A 129 0.24 2.72 -5.53
N PRO A 130 -0.31 3.84 -4.99
CA PRO A 130 -1.71 3.94 -4.61
C PRO A 130 -2.62 4.03 -5.84
N ARG A 131 -2.74 2.91 -6.55
CA ARG A 131 -3.64 2.70 -7.67
C ARG A 131 -5.03 2.28 -7.20
N TYR A 132 -5.10 1.72 -6.00
CA TYR A 132 -6.34 1.32 -5.33
C TYR A 132 -6.33 1.82 -3.89
N ALA A 133 -7.48 2.30 -3.44
CA ALA A 133 -7.70 2.64 -2.03
C ALA A 133 -8.98 1.99 -1.52
N ARG A 134 -9.02 1.75 -0.22
CA ARG A 134 -10.16 1.13 0.47
C ARG A 134 -10.67 2.06 1.56
N ILE A 135 -11.95 2.37 1.53
CA ILE A 135 -12.64 2.98 2.68
C ILE A 135 -13.05 1.86 3.63
N ILE A 136 -12.78 2.06 4.92
CA ILE A 136 -13.32 1.29 6.05
C ILE A 136 -14.18 2.24 6.86
N TYR A 137 -15.47 1.94 7.03
CA TYR A 137 -16.44 2.80 7.70
C TYR A 137 -17.27 2.03 8.73
N TYR A 138 -17.48 2.63 9.91
CA TYR A 138 -18.36 2.12 10.96
C TYR A 138 -19.56 3.06 11.19
N PRO A 139 -20.80 2.58 11.07
CA PRO A 139 -21.99 3.40 11.32
C PRO A 139 -22.35 3.51 12.81
N ARG A 140 -21.74 2.71 13.69
CA ARG A 140 -21.92 2.76 15.15
C ARG A 140 -20.57 2.90 15.85
N ASP A 141 -20.60 3.33 17.12
CA ASP A 141 -19.42 3.29 18.00
C ASP A 141 -18.81 1.89 17.95
N THR A 142 -17.50 1.83 17.68
CA THR A 142 -16.78 0.56 17.52
C THR A 142 -15.49 0.59 18.35
N PRO A 143 -15.58 0.55 19.70
CA PRO A 143 -14.41 0.24 20.53
C PRO A 143 -13.91 -1.18 20.26
N VAL A 144 -12.70 -1.52 20.73
CA VAL A 144 -12.08 -2.86 20.57
C VAL A 144 -13.06 -4.02 20.87
N LEU A 145 -13.94 -3.87 21.86
CA LEU A 145 -14.95 -4.87 22.26
C LEU A 145 -15.83 -5.35 21.08
N HIS A 146 -16.15 -4.48 20.12
CA HIS A 146 -16.97 -4.84 18.95
C HIS A 146 -16.19 -5.52 17.82
N GLY A 147 -14.90 -5.77 18.00
CA GLY A 147 -14.03 -6.37 17.00
C GLY A 147 -13.87 -5.49 15.75
N PRO A 148 -13.31 -4.27 15.87
CA PRO A 148 -12.97 -3.45 14.72
C PRO A 148 -11.97 -4.17 13.80
N THR A 149 -11.83 -3.66 12.59
CA THR A 149 -10.71 -4.04 11.72
C THR A 149 -9.43 -3.61 12.40
N HIS A 150 -8.40 -4.43 12.31
CA HIS A 150 -7.05 -4.07 12.70
C HIS A 150 -6.21 -3.82 11.44
N VAL A 151 -5.27 -2.90 11.51
CA VAL A 151 -4.32 -2.56 10.44
C VAL A 151 -2.90 -2.69 10.97
N THR A 152 -1.98 -3.14 10.13
CA THR A 152 -0.55 -3.13 10.46
C THR A 152 0.15 -2.04 9.63
N PRO A 153 0.52 -0.89 10.25
CA PRO A 153 1.10 0.24 9.53
C PRO A 153 2.38 -0.12 8.75
N GLY A 154 2.55 0.48 7.57
CA GLY A 154 3.77 0.36 6.76
C GLY A 154 3.91 -0.91 5.92
N THR A 155 2.92 -1.80 5.96
CA THR A 155 2.98 -3.13 5.32
C THR A 155 2.51 -3.16 3.86
N GLN A 156 2.18 -2.01 3.26
CA GLN A 156 1.72 -1.89 1.87
C GLN A 156 2.75 -2.35 0.82
N PHE A 157 4.03 -2.48 1.21
CA PHE A 157 5.10 -3.00 0.35
C PHE A 157 5.39 -4.49 0.59
N ASN A 158 4.77 -5.12 1.58
CA ASN A 158 5.04 -6.52 1.93
C ASN A 158 4.51 -7.46 0.85
N LYS A 159 5.31 -8.46 0.50
CA LYS A 159 4.91 -9.58 -0.38
C LYS A 159 4.09 -10.65 0.35
N ARG A 160 4.07 -10.63 1.69
CA ARG A 160 3.33 -11.60 2.49
C ARG A 160 3.08 -11.05 3.88
N VAL A 161 2.10 -11.63 4.56
CA VAL A 161 1.86 -11.42 5.98
C VAL A 161 2.82 -12.27 6.81
N THR A 162 3.67 -11.63 7.61
CA THR A 162 4.60 -12.27 8.55
C THR A 162 3.99 -12.40 9.94
N GLU A 163 4.63 -13.17 10.83
CA GLU A 163 4.20 -13.27 12.23
C GLU A 163 4.35 -11.93 12.97
N GLU A 164 5.39 -11.17 12.63
CA GLU A 164 5.57 -9.82 13.13
C GLU A 164 4.43 -8.89 12.70
N ASP A 165 4.02 -8.96 11.42
CA ASP A 165 2.89 -8.16 10.93
C ASP A 165 1.59 -8.47 11.72
N ARG A 166 1.39 -9.75 12.07
CA ARG A 166 0.24 -10.22 12.87
C ARG A 166 0.30 -9.69 14.31
N ALA A 167 1.49 -9.67 14.91
CA ALA A 167 1.71 -9.20 16.27
C ALA A 167 1.56 -7.66 16.39
N MET A 168 1.86 -6.93 15.32
CA MET A 168 1.83 -5.46 15.26
C MET A 168 0.49 -4.88 14.78
N ALA A 169 -0.54 -5.71 14.57
CA ALA A 169 -1.84 -5.25 14.11
C ALA A 169 -2.57 -4.41 15.17
N MET A 170 -2.99 -3.19 14.81
CA MET A 170 -3.61 -2.21 15.72
C MET A 170 -5.10 -1.99 15.38
N PRO A 171 -5.99 -1.84 16.37
CA PRO A 171 -7.42 -1.69 16.13
C PRO A 171 -7.76 -0.31 15.54
N MET A 172 -8.57 -0.31 14.49
CA MET A 172 -9.18 0.89 13.89
C MET A 172 -10.47 1.24 14.63
N GLU A 173 -10.34 1.62 15.90
CA GLU A 173 -11.48 1.94 16.75
C GLU A 173 -11.89 3.42 16.72
N GLY A 174 -13.16 3.68 17.04
CA GLY A 174 -13.67 5.05 17.13
C GLY A 174 -15.18 5.14 17.27
N PRO A 175 -15.70 6.37 17.43
CA PRO A 175 -17.15 6.62 17.52
C PRO A 175 -17.88 6.31 16.20
N ALA A 176 -19.21 6.31 16.26
CA ALA A 176 -20.09 6.20 15.11
C ALA A 176 -19.69 7.23 14.03
N GLY A 177 -19.60 6.76 12.79
CA GLY A 177 -19.11 7.56 11.69
C GLY A 177 -17.60 7.46 11.48
N SER A 178 -16.84 6.75 12.30
CA SER A 178 -15.39 6.63 12.06
C SER A 178 -15.09 6.03 10.69
N LEU A 179 -14.18 6.67 9.95
CA LEU A 179 -13.83 6.34 8.58
C LEU A 179 -12.32 6.44 8.38
N TRP A 180 -11.77 5.44 7.71
CA TRP A 180 -10.38 5.43 7.27
C TRP A 180 -10.29 5.15 5.77
N ILE A 181 -9.25 5.68 5.14
CA ILE A 181 -8.80 5.25 3.82
C ILE A 181 -7.50 4.49 4.00
N THR A 182 -7.42 3.27 3.45
CA THR A 182 -6.21 2.45 3.49
C THR A 182 -5.69 2.21 2.08
N HIS A 183 -4.38 2.06 1.95
CA HIS A 183 -3.76 1.41 0.80
C HIS A 183 -4.38 0.02 0.64
N PHE A 184 -4.57 -0.43 -0.60
CA PHE A 184 -5.27 -1.69 -0.85
C PHE A 184 -4.49 -2.90 -0.29
N ASP A 185 -3.17 -2.88 -0.48
CA ASP A 185 -2.28 -3.96 -0.09
C ASP A 185 -1.76 -3.85 1.36
N VAL A 186 -2.25 -2.91 2.18
CA VAL A 186 -1.89 -2.88 3.62
C VAL A 186 -2.47 -4.11 4.32
N VAL A 187 -1.65 -4.74 5.17
CA VAL A 187 -2.07 -5.88 5.99
C VAL A 187 -3.15 -5.41 6.96
N HIS A 188 -4.22 -6.17 7.01
CA HIS A 188 -5.34 -5.90 7.89
C HIS A 188 -6.02 -7.19 8.34
N ALA A 189 -6.70 -7.13 9.48
CA ALA A 189 -7.34 -8.28 10.10
C ALA A 189 -8.73 -7.94 10.62
N ALA A 190 -9.62 -8.93 10.60
CA ALA A 190 -10.89 -8.81 11.28
C ALA A 190 -10.68 -9.00 12.80
N GLY A 191 -11.20 -8.08 13.61
CA GLY A 191 -11.17 -8.19 15.08
C GLY A 191 -11.98 -9.37 15.63
N VAL A 192 -12.09 -9.47 16.95
CA VAL A 192 -12.99 -10.41 17.62
C VAL A 192 -14.13 -9.62 18.27
N ASN A 193 -15.37 -9.90 17.88
CA ASN A 193 -16.53 -9.26 18.49
C ASN A 193 -16.91 -9.99 19.78
N LEU A 194 -16.68 -9.32 20.90
CA LEU A 194 -16.97 -9.78 22.26
C LEU A 194 -18.21 -9.08 22.85
N SER A 195 -18.89 -8.24 22.06
CA SER A 195 -20.14 -7.60 22.45
C SER A 195 -21.35 -8.51 22.24
N ASP A 196 -22.53 -8.04 22.62
CA ASP A 196 -23.82 -8.71 22.41
C ASP A 196 -24.53 -8.29 21.11
N ALA A 197 -23.93 -7.37 20.33
CA ALA A 197 -24.49 -6.84 19.10
C ALA A 197 -23.63 -7.20 17.88
N THR A 198 -24.27 -7.33 16.71
CA THR A 198 -23.53 -7.49 15.45
C THR A 198 -22.84 -6.19 15.07
N ARG A 199 -21.55 -6.27 14.74
CA ARG A 199 -20.78 -5.12 14.28
C ARG A 199 -20.80 -5.02 12.76
N HIS A 200 -21.26 -3.88 12.25
CA HIS A 200 -21.25 -3.56 10.82
C HIS A 200 -20.01 -2.75 10.45
N MET A 201 -19.23 -3.24 9.48
CA MET A 201 -18.14 -2.50 8.85
C MET A 201 -18.38 -2.49 7.35
N ILE A 202 -18.30 -1.34 6.71
CA ILE A 202 -18.52 -1.24 5.27
C ILE A 202 -17.20 -0.92 4.59
N LYS A 203 -16.89 -1.76 3.60
CA LYS A 203 -15.75 -1.63 2.71
C LYS A 203 -16.20 -1.03 1.38
N PHE A 204 -15.55 0.03 0.92
CA PHE A 204 -15.70 0.54 -0.46
C PHE A 204 -14.32 0.58 -1.14
N ILE A 205 -14.22 0.14 -2.38
CA ILE A 205 -12.98 0.20 -3.15
C ILE A 205 -13.05 1.33 -4.18
N TYR A 206 -11.92 2.03 -4.36
CA TYR A 206 -11.74 3.06 -5.36
C TYR A 206 -10.47 2.81 -6.16
N ILE A 207 -10.47 3.21 -7.42
CA ILE A 207 -9.36 3.00 -8.35
C ILE A 207 -8.91 4.34 -8.92
N ARG A 208 -7.61 4.56 -8.97
CA ARG A 208 -6.98 5.61 -9.77
C ARG A 208 -7.18 5.31 -11.25
N ARG A 209 -7.62 6.31 -12.01
CA ARG A 209 -7.85 6.17 -13.46
C ARG A 209 -6.69 6.71 -14.29
N THR A 210 -6.05 7.77 -13.82
CA THR A 210 -4.98 8.45 -14.54
C THR A 210 -3.77 8.64 -13.64
N GLU A 211 -2.60 8.52 -14.25
CA GLU A 211 -1.32 8.68 -13.57
C GLU A 211 -1.14 10.12 -13.08
N PRO A 212 -0.49 10.32 -11.92
CA PRO A 212 -0.17 11.65 -11.44
C PRO A 212 0.70 12.41 -12.44
N GLN A 213 0.31 13.65 -12.76
CA GLN A 213 1.10 14.59 -13.57
C GLN A 213 1.50 15.84 -12.77
N ALA A 214 0.87 16.03 -11.61
CA ALA A 214 1.10 17.08 -10.63
C ALA A 214 0.39 16.65 -9.32
N PRO A 215 0.72 17.25 -8.17
CA PRO A 215 -0.01 17.02 -6.93
C PRO A 215 -1.53 17.25 -7.08
N SER A 216 -2.34 16.30 -6.61
CA SER A 216 -3.82 16.41 -6.58
C SER A 216 -4.37 16.75 -5.20
N TRP A 217 -3.51 17.18 -4.27
CA TRP A 217 -3.85 17.60 -2.91
C TRP A 217 -3.45 19.07 -2.68
N ASN A 218 -3.68 19.59 -1.48
CA ASN A 218 -3.19 20.92 -1.11
C ASN A 218 -1.70 20.85 -0.77
N CYS A 219 -0.86 20.89 -1.82
CA CYS A 219 0.58 20.72 -1.71
C CYS A 219 1.28 22.07 -1.48
N ASP A 220 2.04 22.17 -0.38
CA ASP A 220 2.85 23.34 -0.07
C ASP A 220 4.32 23.12 -0.52
N SER A 221 4.80 21.88 -0.48
CA SER A 221 6.16 21.50 -0.87
C SER A 221 6.19 20.17 -1.61
N GLU A 222 6.60 20.17 -2.88
CA GLU A 222 6.81 18.95 -3.67
C GLU A 222 8.04 18.13 -3.27
N ARG A 223 8.79 18.57 -2.24
CA ARG A 223 9.92 17.81 -1.68
C ARG A 223 9.46 16.92 -0.52
N TRP A 224 9.86 15.65 -0.56
CA TRP A 224 9.63 14.71 0.54
C TRP A 224 10.31 15.18 1.84
N GLN A 225 9.60 14.97 2.94
CA GLN A 225 10.11 15.07 4.31
C GLN A 225 9.42 13.98 5.13
N ASN A 226 10.17 13.24 5.95
CA ASN A 226 9.55 12.28 6.86
C ASN A 226 8.58 13.02 7.81
N PRO A 227 7.36 12.51 8.02
CA PRO A 227 6.42 13.12 8.95
C PRO A 227 6.95 12.98 10.39
N ALA A 228 6.54 13.88 11.28
CA ALA A 228 7.01 13.89 12.66
C ALA A 228 6.57 12.65 13.45
N ASN A 229 5.42 12.07 13.10
CA ASN A 229 4.87 10.86 13.70
C ASN A 229 4.66 9.82 12.59
N VAL A 230 5.42 8.72 12.67
CA VAL A 230 5.31 7.56 11.80
C VAL A 230 4.87 6.38 12.65
N GLU A 231 3.85 5.66 12.22
CA GLU A 231 3.37 4.45 12.90
C GLU A 231 4.02 3.18 12.34
N ALA A 232 4.52 3.22 11.10
CA ALA A 232 5.27 2.11 10.51
C ALA A 232 6.50 1.72 11.36
N SER A 233 6.69 0.42 11.58
CA SER A 233 7.79 -0.11 12.42
C SER A 233 9.18 0.15 11.84
N TYR A 234 9.30 0.34 10.52
CA TYR A 234 10.56 0.38 9.80
C TYR A 234 10.68 1.62 8.93
N ASP A 235 11.82 2.30 9.04
CA ASP A 235 12.18 3.43 8.19
C ASP A 235 12.44 2.97 6.75
N ASN A 236 11.47 3.23 5.88
CA ASN A 236 11.55 2.97 4.45
C ASN A 236 11.58 4.29 3.66
N GLU A 237 12.27 5.32 4.16
CA GLU A 237 12.35 6.65 3.52
C GLU A 237 12.69 6.60 2.02
N VAL A 238 13.57 5.69 1.59
CA VAL A 238 13.92 5.52 0.17
C VAL A 238 12.69 5.16 -0.67
N ALA A 239 11.84 4.27 -0.15
CA ALA A 239 10.57 3.96 -0.78
C ALA A 239 9.62 5.15 -0.65
N TRP A 240 9.39 5.67 0.57
CA TRP A 240 8.40 6.74 0.82
C TRP A 240 8.61 7.98 -0.04
N SER A 241 9.86 8.45 -0.13
CA SER A 241 10.24 9.56 -1.01
C SER A 241 10.00 9.26 -2.49
N HIS A 242 10.22 8.01 -2.92
CA HIS A 242 9.90 7.57 -4.27
C HIS A 242 8.42 7.66 -4.58
N MET A 243 7.55 7.17 -3.70
CA MET A 243 6.10 7.28 -3.90
C MET A 243 5.65 8.74 -3.85
N TRP A 244 6.25 9.58 -3.01
CA TRP A 244 5.97 11.01 -2.97
C TRP A 244 6.27 11.69 -4.29
N ASP A 245 7.46 11.46 -4.85
CA ASP A 245 7.86 12.05 -6.14
C ASP A 245 6.97 11.53 -7.28
N TRP A 246 6.60 10.25 -7.25
CA TRP A 246 5.60 9.70 -8.17
C TRP A 246 4.25 10.41 -8.03
N MET A 247 3.72 10.58 -6.81
CA MET A 247 2.45 11.29 -6.58
C MET A 247 2.51 12.77 -6.96
N CYS A 248 3.68 13.40 -6.90
CA CYS A 248 3.92 14.75 -7.41
C CYS A 248 3.98 14.81 -8.96
N GLY A 249 3.98 13.66 -9.65
CA GLY A 249 4.07 13.59 -11.12
C GLY A 249 5.48 13.84 -11.66
N LYS A 250 6.53 13.66 -10.84
CA LYS A 250 7.91 13.90 -11.26
C LYS A 250 8.38 12.81 -12.23
N SER A 251 9.11 13.24 -13.26
CA SER A 251 9.77 12.30 -14.18
C SER A 251 10.95 11.58 -13.52
N ASP A 252 11.71 12.28 -12.67
CA ASP A 252 12.69 11.68 -11.77
C ASP A 252 12.02 11.36 -10.44
N ARG A 253 11.69 10.08 -10.24
CA ARG A 253 10.97 9.60 -9.06
C ARG A 253 11.87 9.46 -7.82
N CYS A 254 13.15 9.83 -7.90
CA CYS A 254 14.08 9.76 -6.77
C CYS A 254 14.69 11.14 -6.43
N GLU A 255 14.15 12.21 -7.00
CA GLU A 255 14.66 13.59 -6.86
C GLU A 255 14.70 14.03 -5.39
N SER A 256 13.59 13.84 -4.66
CA SER A 256 13.48 14.26 -3.26
C SER A 256 14.53 13.57 -2.40
N PHE A 257 14.74 12.27 -2.62
CA PHE A 257 15.71 11.49 -1.88
C PHE A 257 17.15 11.94 -2.17
N ARG A 258 17.55 12.01 -3.45
CA ARG A 258 18.90 12.42 -3.85
C ARG A 258 19.24 13.84 -3.38
N SER A 259 18.27 14.75 -3.38
CA SER A 259 18.47 16.14 -2.94
C SER A 259 18.74 16.29 -1.43
N ALA A 260 18.28 15.32 -0.62
CA ALA A 260 18.43 15.32 0.83
C ALA A 260 19.67 14.54 1.28
N ALA A 261 20.11 13.56 0.49
CA ALA A 261 21.20 12.67 0.85
C ALA A 261 22.56 13.25 0.45
N ALA A 262 23.36 13.63 1.45
CA ALA A 262 24.80 13.80 1.28
C ALA A 262 25.47 12.51 1.78
N ASN A 263 26.23 11.82 0.93
CA ASN A 263 26.92 10.61 1.33
C ASN A 263 28.42 10.68 1.03
N ASP A 264 29.22 10.63 2.10
CA ASP A 264 30.67 10.47 2.05
C ASP A 264 31.14 9.11 2.59
N ALA A 265 30.22 8.28 3.09
CA ALA A 265 30.50 7.00 3.73
C ALA A 265 31.09 5.97 2.76
N ASP A 266 31.89 5.07 3.34
CA ASP A 266 32.56 4.00 2.62
C ASP A 266 31.58 2.86 2.33
N VAL A 267 31.49 2.46 1.05
CA VAL A 267 30.53 1.41 0.61
C VAL A 267 30.88 0.06 1.22
N SER A 268 32.15 -0.22 1.50
CA SER A 268 32.59 -1.48 2.11
C SER A 268 32.12 -1.56 3.57
N GLU A 269 32.26 -0.46 4.32
CA GLU A 269 31.74 -0.37 5.70
C GLU A 269 30.21 -0.51 5.74
N LEU A 270 29.49 0.17 4.83
CA LEU A 270 28.03 0.06 4.75
C LEU A 270 27.57 -1.35 4.37
N THR A 271 28.27 -2.00 3.45
CA THR A 271 27.98 -3.39 3.05
C THR A 271 28.21 -4.35 4.20
N ALA A 272 29.26 -4.15 5.00
CA ALA A 272 29.54 -4.95 6.18
C ALA A 272 28.51 -4.76 7.31
N ALA A 273 27.77 -3.65 7.30
CA ALA A 273 26.70 -3.37 8.27
C ALA A 273 25.36 -4.02 7.89
N LEU A 274 25.22 -4.60 6.70
CA LEU A 274 24.02 -5.32 6.29
C LEU A 274 23.93 -6.65 7.07
N SER A 275 22.89 -6.79 7.90
CA SER A 275 22.69 -7.92 8.79
C SER A 275 21.21 -8.24 8.99
N ASP A 276 20.85 -9.52 8.93
CA ASP A 276 19.50 -10.00 9.22
C ASP A 276 19.11 -9.79 10.71
N GLU A 277 20.09 -9.67 11.61
CA GLU A 277 19.85 -9.48 13.06
C GLU A 277 19.57 -8.02 13.43
N ASP A 278 20.14 -7.07 12.68
CA ASP A 278 19.96 -5.63 12.90
C ASP A 278 19.28 -4.99 11.69
N VAL A 279 17.96 -5.11 11.67
CA VAL A 279 17.11 -4.58 10.60
C VAL A 279 17.21 -3.06 10.51
N HIS A 280 17.22 -2.35 11.64
CA HIS A 280 17.31 -0.89 11.65
C HIS A 280 18.67 -0.40 11.15
N GLY A 281 19.76 -1.02 11.58
CA GLY A 281 21.10 -0.76 11.06
C GLY A 281 21.19 -1.03 9.56
N SER A 282 20.61 -2.14 9.10
CA SER A 282 20.55 -2.49 7.67
C SER A 282 19.78 -1.46 6.86
N LEU A 283 18.61 -1.00 7.32
CA LEU A 283 17.84 0.05 6.64
C LEU A 283 18.63 1.37 6.56
N ALA A 284 19.32 1.74 7.64
CA ALA A 284 20.19 2.93 7.66
C ALA A 284 21.38 2.80 6.69
N ALA A 285 21.95 1.60 6.56
CA ALA A 285 23.01 1.32 5.60
C ALA A 285 22.49 1.38 4.14
N ILE A 286 21.34 0.75 3.86
CA ILE A 286 20.69 0.77 2.54
C ILE A 286 20.37 2.21 2.11
N ARG A 287 19.87 3.04 3.03
CA ARG A 287 19.59 4.46 2.76
C ARG A 287 20.84 5.20 2.27
N GLN A 288 22.01 4.92 2.85
CA GLN A 288 23.27 5.52 2.42
C GLN A 288 23.77 4.91 1.10
N LEU A 289 23.65 3.59 0.94
CA LEU A 289 24.01 2.88 -0.30
C LEU A 289 23.18 3.30 -1.51
N ALA A 290 21.97 3.87 -1.32
CA ALA A 290 21.12 4.37 -2.40
C ALA A 290 21.70 5.57 -3.17
N VAL A 291 22.67 6.29 -2.58
CA VAL A 291 23.37 7.42 -3.22
C VAL A 291 24.90 7.24 -3.13
N PRO A 292 25.45 6.19 -3.76
CA PRO A 292 26.87 5.90 -3.66
C PRO A 292 27.68 6.92 -4.48
N LYS A 293 28.97 7.05 -4.18
CA LYS A 293 29.90 7.75 -5.07
C LYS A 293 29.92 7.04 -6.44
N PRO A 294 30.03 7.76 -7.57
CA PRO A 294 29.98 7.12 -8.90
C PRO A 294 30.97 5.96 -9.09
N ALA A 295 32.18 6.06 -8.51
CA ALA A 295 33.19 5.01 -8.58
C ALA A 295 32.84 3.74 -7.76
N ALA A 296 31.96 3.85 -6.78
CA ALA A 296 31.53 2.77 -5.90
C ALA A 296 30.11 2.28 -6.19
N ALA A 297 29.46 2.80 -7.24
CA ALA A 297 28.10 2.42 -7.61
C ALA A 297 27.97 0.92 -7.88
N GLY A 298 28.93 0.31 -8.58
CA GLY A 298 28.91 -1.14 -8.86
C GLY A 298 28.99 -2.02 -7.61
N GLU A 299 29.77 -1.61 -6.60
CA GLU A 299 29.88 -2.31 -5.30
C GLU A 299 28.57 -2.19 -4.52
N ALA A 300 27.98 -0.98 -4.46
CA ALA A 300 26.68 -0.76 -3.83
C ALA A 300 25.56 -1.57 -4.51
N VAL A 301 25.54 -1.62 -5.84
CA VAL A 301 24.60 -2.45 -6.60
C VAL A 301 24.76 -3.92 -6.23
N SER A 302 25.99 -4.43 -6.20
CA SER A 302 26.27 -5.83 -5.86
C SER A 302 25.78 -6.17 -4.45
N ALA A 303 25.98 -5.30 -3.47
CA ALA A 303 25.48 -5.50 -2.11
C ALA A 303 23.94 -5.46 -2.03
N LEU A 304 23.29 -4.48 -2.67
CA LEU A 304 21.85 -4.28 -2.58
C LEU A 304 21.04 -5.36 -3.31
N VAL A 305 21.56 -5.90 -4.42
CA VAL A 305 20.86 -6.93 -5.20
C VAL A 305 20.70 -8.22 -4.41
N GLU A 306 21.64 -8.53 -3.51
CA GLU A 306 21.56 -9.68 -2.61
C GLU A 306 20.43 -9.57 -1.57
N LEU A 307 19.90 -8.36 -1.34
CA LEU A 307 18.79 -8.12 -0.42
C LEU A 307 17.42 -8.26 -1.09
N LEU A 308 17.38 -8.33 -2.43
CA LEU A 308 16.14 -8.46 -3.17
C LEU A 308 15.50 -9.83 -2.93
N ASN A 309 14.17 -9.83 -2.88
CA ASN A 309 13.36 -11.01 -2.65
C ASN A 309 13.75 -11.75 -1.35
N LYS A 310 14.42 -11.12 -0.38
CA LYS A 310 14.70 -11.73 0.93
C LYS A 310 13.45 -11.75 1.82
N ASP A 311 13.55 -12.48 2.93
CA ASP A 311 12.44 -12.71 3.85
C ASP A 311 12.00 -11.46 4.62
N HIS A 312 12.94 -10.60 4.99
CA HIS A 312 12.60 -9.39 5.72
C HIS A 312 11.98 -8.33 4.80
N GLN A 313 10.69 -8.05 4.99
CA GLN A 313 9.88 -7.27 4.04
C GLN A 313 10.31 -5.81 3.88
N ALA A 314 10.70 -5.13 4.97
CA ALA A 314 11.20 -3.76 4.90
C ALA A 314 12.55 -3.67 4.15
N VAL A 315 13.52 -4.50 4.52
CA VAL A 315 14.85 -4.56 3.90
C VAL A 315 14.78 -4.77 2.39
N ARG A 316 13.98 -5.73 1.90
CA ARG A 316 13.81 -5.93 0.44
C ARG A 316 13.20 -4.72 -0.25
N ALA A 317 12.21 -4.07 0.37
CA ALA A 317 11.54 -2.90 -0.20
C ALA A 317 12.50 -1.70 -0.25
N ALA A 318 13.25 -1.45 0.82
CA ALA A 318 14.29 -0.43 0.86
C ALA A 318 15.37 -0.68 -0.19
N ALA A 319 15.88 -1.90 -0.32
CA ALA A 319 16.88 -2.26 -1.33
C ALA A 319 16.36 -2.07 -2.76
N THR A 320 15.10 -2.43 -3.01
CA THR A 320 14.42 -2.24 -4.31
C THR A 320 14.47 -0.78 -4.75
N TYR A 321 14.03 0.14 -3.88
CA TYR A 321 14.00 1.56 -4.22
C TYR A 321 15.37 2.23 -4.10
N ALA A 322 16.31 1.67 -3.34
CA ALA A 322 17.70 2.09 -3.36
C ALA A 322 18.36 1.81 -4.72
N LEU A 323 18.11 0.62 -5.30
CA LEU A 323 18.57 0.28 -6.64
C LEU A 323 17.91 1.17 -7.71
N ALA A 324 16.61 1.46 -7.58
CA ALA A 324 15.94 2.44 -8.44
C ALA A 324 16.59 3.84 -8.35
N THR A 325 16.99 4.25 -7.14
CA THR A 325 17.66 5.53 -6.89
C THR A 325 19.05 5.59 -7.53
N ILE A 326 19.83 4.50 -7.47
CA ILE A 326 21.14 4.38 -8.12
C ILE A 326 21.01 4.53 -9.65
N GLY A 327 19.94 3.98 -10.25
CA GLY A 327 19.62 4.18 -11.65
C GLY A 327 20.45 3.31 -12.60
N GLU A 328 20.99 3.91 -13.66
CA GLU A 328 21.59 3.21 -14.81
C GLU A 328 22.64 2.15 -14.44
N ALA A 329 23.44 2.41 -13.41
CA ALA A 329 24.48 1.47 -12.97
C ALA A 329 23.93 0.11 -12.48
N ALA A 330 22.65 0.03 -12.13
CA ALA A 330 22.00 -1.19 -11.68
C ALA A 330 21.26 -1.98 -12.79
N ILE A 331 21.03 -1.38 -13.98
CA ILE A 331 20.15 -1.95 -15.01
C ILE A 331 20.63 -3.33 -15.45
N ASP A 332 21.89 -3.47 -15.86
CA ASP A 332 22.43 -4.73 -16.40
C ASP A 332 22.35 -5.86 -15.38
N THR A 333 22.64 -5.57 -14.11
CA THR A 333 22.55 -6.53 -13.02
C THR A 333 21.10 -6.96 -12.80
N LEU A 334 20.15 -6.01 -12.72
CA LEU A 334 18.73 -6.32 -12.54
C LEU A 334 18.15 -7.11 -13.72
N VAL A 335 18.50 -6.76 -14.95
CA VAL A 335 18.10 -7.48 -16.18
C VAL A 335 18.59 -8.92 -16.14
N THR A 336 19.85 -9.13 -15.73
CA THR A 336 20.42 -10.48 -15.56
C THR A 336 19.62 -11.28 -14.53
N ARG A 337 19.34 -10.69 -13.36
CA ARG A 337 18.56 -11.31 -12.29
C ARG A 337 17.13 -11.67 -12.71
N VAL A 338 16.45 -10.82 -13.48
CA VAL A 338 15.13 -11.13 -14.04
C VAL A 338 15.20 -12.33 -15.00
N LYS A 339 16.21 -12.39 -15.87
CA LYS A 339 16.42 -13.54 -16.77
C LYS A 339 16.71 -14.82 -16.02
N GLU A 340 17.61 -14.78 -15.03
CA GLU A 340 17.93 -15.92 -14.16
C GLU A 340 16.69 -16.46 -13.45
N ALA A 341 15.88 -15.58 -12.86
CA ALA A 341 14.62 -15.94 -12.21
C ALA A 341 13.61 -16.53 -13.20
N GLY A 342 13.58 -16.05 -14.45
CA GLY A 342 12.74 -16.62 -15.51
C GLY A 342 13.19 -18.01 -15.95
N SER A 343 14.49 -18.21 -16.16
CA SER A 343 15.06 -19.48 -16.62
C SER A 343 15.05 -20.58 -15.56
N ALA A 344 15.11 -20.22 -14.26
CA ALA A 344 14.90 -21.15 -13.16
C ALA A 344 13.47 -21.72 -13.15
N GLY A 345 12.54 -21.10 -13.88
CA GLY A 345 11.16 -21.53 -14.01
C GLY A 345 10.29 -21.13 -12.82
N TRP A 346 9.00 -21.45 -12.94
CA TRP A 346 8.04 -21.35 -11.85
C TRP A 346 8.07 -22.67 -11.07
N GLU A 347 8.80 -22.72 -9.95
CA GLU A 347 8.68 -23.86 -9.03
C GLU A 347 7.42 -23.69 -8.18
N ASP A 348 6.69 -24.79 -7.97
CA ASP A 348 5.58 -24.83 -7.02
C ASP A 348 6.16 -24.64 -5.60
N GLY A 349 5.92 -23.46 -4.99
CA GLY A 349 6.61 -23.01 -3.77
C GLY A 349 7.69 -21.95 -3.97
N ALA A 350 7.95 -21.47 -5.20
CA ALA A 350 8.80 -20.31 -5.46
C ALA A 350 8.20 -19.03 -4.83
N GLN A 351 9.05 -18.05 -4.52
CA GLN A 351 8.66 -16.75 -3.92
C GLN A 351 7.60 -15.97 -4.71
N ALA A 352 7.39 -16.29 -5.99
CA ALA A 352 6.19 -15.95 -6.74
C ALA A 352 4.99 -16.79 -6.26
N THR A 353 4.63 -16.64 -4.99
CA THR A 353 3.48 -17.33 -4.43
C THR A 353 2.21 -16.73 -5.01
N TRP A 354 1.33 -17.57 -5.55
CA TRP A 354 -0.10 -17.27 -5.60
C TRP A 354 -0.66 -17.37 -4.19
N ASN A 355 -0.19 -16.51 -3.28
CA ASN A 355 -0.77 -16.43 -1.96
C ASN A 355 -2.03 -15.56 -2.05
N GLU A 356 -3.11 -16.00 -1.41
CA GLU A 356 -4.37 -15.27 -1.33
C GLU A 356 -5.02 -14.93 -2.69
N GLY A 357 -4.55 -15.50 -3.81
CA GLY A 357 -5.02 -15.19 -5.15
C GLY A 357 -4.45 -13.88 -5.73
N THR A 358 -3.19 -13.53 -5.44
CA THR A 358 -2.46 -12.41 -6.07
C THR A 358 -1.13 -12.83 -6.68
N VAL A 359 -0.61 -12.03 -7.63
CA VAL A 359 0.72 -12.23 -8.24
C VAL A 359 1.71 -11.25 -7.60
N HIS A 360 2.83 -11.77 -7.10
CA HIS A 360 3.94 -10.95 -6.60
C HIS A 360 5.03 -10.90 -7.65
N LEU A 361 5.32 -9.70 -8.13
CA LEU A 361 6.36 -9.48 -9.13
C LEU A 361 7.72 -9.42 -8.45
N LEU A 362 8.77 -9.62 -9.25
CA LEU A 362 10.15 -9.55 -8.80
C LEU A 362 10.46 -8.15 -8.26
N ASP A 363 11.23 -8.09 -7.18
CA ASP A 363 11.70 -6.81 -6.67
C ASP A 363 12.55 -6.08 -7.72
N GLU A 364 13.27 -6.82 -8.55
CA GLU A 364 13.99 -6.32 -9.72
C GLU A 364 13.08 -5.58 -10.71
N ALA A 365 11.86 -6.09 -10.94
CA ALA A 365 10.90 -5.46 -11.84
C ALA A 365 10.39 -4.13 -11.26
N HIS A 366 10.14 -4.09 -9.94
CA HIS A 366 9.80 -2.84 -9.25
C HIS A 366 10.95 -1.83 -9.28
N ALA A 367 12.20 -2.28 -9.11
CA ALA A 367 13.38 -1.42 -9.18
C ALA A 367 13.54 -0.82 -10.59
N LEU A 368 13.46 -1.64 -11.64
CA LEU A 368 13.51 -1.19 -13.04
C LEU A 368 12.36 -0.22 -13.36
N ALA A 369 11.14 -0.49 -12.89
CA ALA A 369 10.01 0.43 -13.03
C ALA A 369 10.23 1.76 -12.29
N GLY A 370 10.88 1.71 -11.12
CA GLY A 370 11.20 2.88 -10.34
C GLY A 370 12.21 3.81 -11.03
N MET A 371 13.14 3.25 -11.81
CA MET A 371 14.11 4.03 -12.59
C MET A 371 13.46 4.88 -13.68
N GLY A 372 12.31 4.45 -14.23
CA GLY A 372 11.62 5.15 -15.30
C GLY A 372 12.28 4.98 -16.67
N ALA A 373 12.37 6.08 -17.43
CA ALA A 373 12.84 6.09 -18.82
C ALA A 373 14.17 5.35 -19.09
N PRO A 374 15.21 5.43 -18.21
CA PRO A 374 16.48 4.71 -18.43
C PRO A 374 16.33 3.19 -18.57
N ALA A 375 15.34 2.57 -17.93
CA ALA A 375 15.15 1.12 -17.96
C ALA A 375 14.36 0.62 -19.19
N VAL A 376 13.72 1.51 -19.95
CA VAL A 376 12.75 1.13 -21.00
C VAL A 376 13.36 0.24 -22.08
N CYS A 377 14.52 0.60 -22.63
CA CYS A 377 15.18 -0.20 -23.68
C CYS A 377 15.47 -1.63 -23.20
N ALA A 378 16.04 -1.77 -22.01
CA ALA A 378 16.37 -3.07 -21.45
C ALA A 378 15.12 -3.90 -21.13
N LEU A 379 14.04 -3.27 -20.68
CA LEU A 379 12.76 -3.93 -20.46
C LEU A 379 12.08 -4.39 -21.76
N ILE A 380 12.18 -3.61 -22.85
CA ILE A 380 11.69 -4.03 -24.17
C ILE A 380 12.45 -5.27 -24.65
N GLU A 381 13.77 -5.32 -24.49
CA GLU A 381 14.56 -6.51 -24.83
C GLU A 381 14.15 -7.75 -24.02
N LEU A 382 13.75 -7.58 -22.75
CA LEU A 382 13.26 -8.68 -21.93
C LEU A 382 11.94 -9.27 -22.43
N LEU A 383 11.14 -8.52 -23.22
CA LEU A 383 9.91 -9.04 -23.83
C LEU A 383 10.18 -10.08 -24.92
N ASP A 384 11.38 -10.09 -25.51
CA ASP A 384 11.80 -11.09 -26.51
C ASP A 384 12.29 -12.41 -25.86
N SER A 385 12.31 -12.50 -24.53
CA SER A 385 12.72 -13.70 -23.81
C SER A 385 11.80 -14.89 -24.09
N THR A 386 12.38 -16.10 -24.19
CA THR A 386 11.62 -17.34 -24.27
C THR A 386 10.89 -17.67 -22.96
N ASP A 387 11.37 -17.15 -21.83
CA ASP A 387 10.83 -17.44 -20.50
C ASP A 387 9.63 -16.56 -20.17
N GLU A 388 8.49 -17.17 -19.87
CA GLU A 388 7.23 -16.44 -19.65
C GLU A 388 7.31 -15.50 -18.44
N TRP A 389 7.95 -15.93 -17.35
CA TRP A 389 8.09 -15.13 -16.14
C TRP A 389 8.95 -13.88 -16.34
N THR A 390 9.99 -13.98 -17.20
CA THR A 390 10.77 -12.82 -17.65
C THR A 390 9.87 -11.82 -18.36
N ARG A 391 9.07 -12.27 -19.33
CA ARG A 391 8.16 -11.41 -20.09
C ARG A 391 7.09 -10.77 -19.20
N ILE A 392 6.53 -11.50 -18.23
CA ILE A 392 5.53 -10.99 -17.29
C ILE A 392 6.10 -9.85 -16.44
N ASN A 393 7.30 -10.03 -15.88
CA ASN A 393 7.95 -9.00 -15.08
C ASN A 393 8.33 -7.77 -15.91
N ALA A 394 8.82 -7.97 -17.14
CA ALA A 394 9.13 -6.87 -18.04
C ALA A 394 7.87 -6.06 -18.43
N ALA A 395 6.79 -6.75 -18.80
CA ALA A 395 5.51 -6.11 -19.14
C ALA A 395 4.91 -5.35 -17.94
N PHE A 396 5.01 -5.93 -16.74
CA PHE A 396 4.61 -5.24 -15.51
C PHE A 396 5.42 -3.96 -15.30
N ALA A 397 6.76 -4.04 -15.36
CA ALA A 397 7.63 -2.90 -15.12
C ALA A 397 7.39 -1.77 -16.15
N LEU A 398 7.24 -2.10 -17.43
CA LEU A 398 6.88 -1.13 -18.48
C LEU A 398 5.53 -0.46 -18.18
N GLY A 399 4.53 -1.22 -17.73
CA GLY A 399 3.24 -0.67 -17.32
C GLY A 399 3.35 0.34 -16.16
N GLU A 400 4.24 0.09 -15.21
CA GLU A 400 4.51 0.98 -14.07
C GLU A 400 5.42 2.19 -14.43
N ILE A 401 6.08 2.19 -15.59
CA ILE A 401 6.80 3.34 -16.17
C ILE A 401 5.84 4.29 -16.94
N GLU A 402 4.65 3.80 -17.30
CA GLU A 402 3.54 4.59 -17.83
C GLU A 402 3.86 5.22 -19.19
N SER A 403 3.53 6.51 -19.40
CA SER A 403 3.70 7.19 -20.68
C SER A 403 5.16 7.29 -21.13
N ALA A 404 6.13 7.15 -20.23
CA ALA A 404 7.54 7.14 -20.61
C ALA A 404 7.95 5.83 -21.32
N ALA A 405 7.14 4.78 -21.24
CA ALA A 405 7.34 3.50 -21.93
C ALA A 405 6.48 3.35 -23.21
N ALA A 406 5.59 4.31 -23.49
CA ALA A 406 4.56 4.23 -24.53
C ALA A 406 5.05 4.56 -25.95
#